data_AF-A0A7X8C589-F1
#
_entry.id   AF-A0A7X8C589-F1
#
_cell.length_a   1.000
_cell.length_b   1.000
_cell.length_c   1.000
_cell.angle_alpha   90.00
_cell.angle_beta   90.00
_cell.angle_gamma   90.00
#
_symmetry.space_group_name_H-M   'P 1'
#
loop_
_entity.id
_entity.type
_entity.pdbx_description
1 polymer ?
#
loop_
_entity_poly.entity_id
_entity_poly.type
_entity_poly.pdbx_seq_one_letter_code
_entity_poly.pdbx_strand_id
1 'polypeptide(L)'
;MQNYAYPIDSDWSTDETVKVVEFLAAVEQVYESSMDVKEFSIKYQKFKEVVTSISGEKQLDKVFQSESGYSIYQAVKLMKELNKTETKNKKMRIN
;
A
#
# COMPACT_ATOMS: atom_id res chain seq x y z
N MET A 1 -9.40 -18.65 -8.39
CA MET A 1 -8.57 -17.42 -8.28
C MET A 1 -9.54 -16.26 -8.37
N GLN A 2 -9.68 -15.48 -7.30
CA GLN A 2 -10.58 -14.33 -7.27
C GLN A 2 -9.92 -13.19 -8.07
N ASN A 3 -10.52 -12.81 -9.19
CA ASN A 3 -10.09 -11.66 -9.98
C ASN A 3 -10.61 -10.40 -9.29
N TYR A 4 -9.77 -9.78 -8.47
CA TYR A 4 -10.04 -8.44 -7.97
C TYR A 4 -9.84 -7.46 -9.12
N ALA A 5 -10.93 -6.80 -9.51
CA ALA A 5 -10.90 -5.71 -10.48
C ALA A 5 -10.39 -4.46 -9.76
N TYR A 6 -9.09 -4.40 -9.49
CA TYR A 6 -8.47 -3.18 -9.03
C TYR A 6 -8.82 -2.03 -9.99
N PRO A 7 -8.97 -0.78 -9.51
CA PRO A 7 -9.14 0.38 -10.37
C PRO A 7 -7.79 0.69 -11.02
N ILE A 8 -7.39 -0.20 -11.93
CA ILE A 8 -6.18 -0.11 -12.72
C ILE A 8 -6.51 0.90 -13.81
N ASP A 9 -5.75 1.98 -13.83
CA ASP A 9 -5.75 2.85 -14.99
C ASP A 9 -5.24 2.00 -16.16
N SER A 10 -6.04 1.83 -17.20
CA SER A 10 -5.75 0.93 -18.33
C SER A 10 -4.50 1.31 -19.12
N ASP A 11 -3.86 2.42 -18.76
CA ASP A 11 -2.62 2.94 -19.32
C ASP A 11 -1.35 2.43 -18.59
N TRP A 12 -1.47 1.69 -17.49
CA TRP A 12 -0.29 1.14 -16.79
C TRP A 12 0.32 -0.04 -17.53
N SER A 13 1.65 0.00 -17.66
CA SER A 13 2.45 -1.15 -18.10
C SER A 13 2.35 -2.32 -17.11
N THR A 14 2.83 -3.50 -17.55
CA THR A 14 2.88 -4.69 -16.69
C THR A 14 3.72 -4.44 -15.44
N ASP A 15 4.88 -3.78 -15.59
CA ASP A 15 5.77 -3.48 -14.47
C ASP A 15 5.13 -2.53 -13.45
N GLU A 16 4.39 -1.53 -13.93
CA GLU A 16 3.66 -0.59 -13.08
C GLU A 16 2.52 -1.29 -12.33
N THR A 17 1.77 -2.16 -13.01
CA THR A 17 0.73 -2.98 -12.39
C THR A 17 1.31 -3.85 -11.27
N VAL A 18 2.46 -4.49 -11.51
CA VAL A 18 3.15 -5.28 -10.48
C VAL A 18 3.50 -4.42 -9.26
N LYS A 19 4.05 -3.21 -9.45
CA LYS A 19 4.37 -2.30 -8.33
C LYS A 19 3.14 -1.96 -7.48
N VAL A 20 2.00 -1.72 -8.12
CA VAL A 20 0.74 -1.39 -7.43
C VAL A 20 0.23 -2.61 -6.66
N VAL A 21 0.18 -3.79 -7.29
CA VAL A 21 -0.30 -5.03 -6.64
C VAL A 21 0.61 -5.42 -5.47
N GLU A 22 1.93 -5.34 -5.62
CA GLU A 22 2.88 -5.60 -4.53
C GLU A 22 2.64 -4.69 -3.33
N PHE A 23 2.30 -3.41 -3.57
CA PHE A 23 2.00 -2.46 -2.52
C PHE A 23 0.66 -2.76 -1.84
N LEU A 24 -0.38 -3.10 -2.60
CA LEU A 24 -1.69 -3.45 -2.02
C LEU A 24 -1.60 -4.73 -1.17
N ALA A 25 -0.87 -5.75 -1.62
CA ALA A 25 -0.58 -6.94 -0.82
C ALA A 25 0.19 -6.61 0.47
N ALA A 26 1.08 -5.61 0.42
CA ALA A 26 1.77 -5.12 1.62
C ALA A 26 0.82 -4.45 2.61
N VAL A 27 -0.21 -3.74 2.12
CA VAL A 27 -1.27 -3.18 2.98
C VAL A 27 -2.05 -4.31 3.65
N GLU A 28 -2.50 -5.32 2.90
CA GLU A 28 -3.19 -6.49 3.45
C GLU A 28 -2.37 -7.16 4.56
N GLN A 29 -1.08 -7.40 4.30
CA GLN A 29 -0.18 -8.04 5.27
C GLN A 29 -0.05 -7.25 6.58
N VAL A 30 -0.08 -5.92 6.53
CA VAL A 30 -0.04 -5.06 7.73
C VAL A 30 -1.29 -5.21 8.58
N TYR A 31 -2.45 -5.44 7.97
CA TYR A 31 -3.70 -5.69 8.70
C TYR A 31 -3.78 -7.13 9.23
N GLU A 32 -3.33 -8.11 8.46
CA GLU A 32 -3.46 -9.52 8.82
C GLU A 32 -2.38 -10.00 9.79
N SER A 33 -1.19 -9.40 9.72
CA SER A 33 -0.03 -9.88 10.45
C SER A 33 0.91 -8.75 10.85
N SER A 34 2.17 -8.78 10.45
CA SER A 34 3.10 -7.67 10.64
C SER A 34 4.08 -7.63 9.49
N MET A 35 4.57 -6.42 9.19
CA MET A 35 5.53 -6.19 8.12
C MET A 35 6.68 -5.34 8.61
N ASP A 36 7.88 -5.51 8.04
CA ASP A 36 8.98 -4.57 8.29
C ASP A 36 8.66 -3.19 7.69
N VAL A 37 8.83 -2.14 8.49
CA VAL A 37 8.52 -0.76 8.07
C VAL A 37 9.39 -0.33 6.89
N LYS A 38 10.63 -0.80 6.79
CA LYS A 38 11.50 -0.48 5.64
C LYS A 38 11.00 -1.17 4.38
N GLU A 39 10.61 -2.44 4.49
CA GLU A 39 10.05 -3.19 3.36
C GLU A 39 8.75 -2.52 2.87
N PHE A 40 7.84 -2.17 3.77
CA PHE A 40 6.63 -1.43 3.42
C PHE A 40 6.95 -0.06 2.80
N SER A 41 7.94 0.66 3.34
CA SER A 41 8.37 1.96 2.79
C SER A 41 8.91 1.85 1.36
N ILE A 42 9.66 0.78 1.04
CA ILE A 42 10.17 0.52 -0.31
C ILE A 42 9.01 0.25 -1.28
N LYS A 43 8.05 -0.59 -0.89
CA LYS A 43 6.87 -0.87 -1.74
C LYS A 43 6.02 0.39 -1.95
N TYR A 44 5.84 1.20 -0.91
CA TYR A 44 5.16 2.50 -1.03
C TYR A 44 5.89 3.47 -1.97
N GLN A 45 7.22 3.53 -1.93
CA GLN A 45 8.00 4.35 -2.87
C GLN A 45 7.80 3.92 -4.33
N LYS A 46 7.87 2.62 -4.61
CA LYS A 46 7.60 2.09 -5.96
C LYS A 46 6.16 2.37 -6.42
N PHE A 47 5.20 2.19 -5.52
CA PHE A 47 3.81 2.56 -5.80
C PHE A 47 3.65 4.04 -6.16
N LYS A 48 4.37 4.93 -5.47
CA LYS A 48 4.36 6.38 -5.71
C LYS A 48 5.00 6.80 -7.04
N GLU A 49 5.85 5.96 -7.65
CA GLU A 49 6.34 6.18 -9.01
C GLU A 49 5.23 6.04 -10.05
N VAL A 50 4.25 5.17 -9.78
CA VAL A 50 3.09 4.91 -10.65
C VAL A 50 1.96 5.89 -10.32
N VAL A 51 1.54 5.91 -9.05
CA VAL A 51 0.45 6.76 -8.56
C VAL A 51 1.05 8.02 -7.95
N THR A 52 1.38 8.98 -8.81
CA THR A 52 2.08 10.21 -8.41
C THR A 52 1.16 11.22 -7.68
N SER A 53 -0.15 11.23 -8.01
CA SER A 53 -1.11 12.20 -7.47
C SER A 53 -1.81 11.74 -6.18
N ILE A 54 -2.09 12.70 -5.28
CA ILE A 54 -2.85 12.46 -4.05
C ILE A 54 -4.30 12.03 -4.35
N SER A 55 -4.90 12.58 -5.42
CA SER A 55 -6.25 12.21 -5.84
C SER A 55 -6.32 10.76 -6.31
N GLY A 56 -5.31 10.30 -7.06
CA GLY A 56 -5.20 8.89 -7.49
C GLY A 56 -5.08 7.95 -6.30
N GLU A 57 -4.24 8.28 -5.32
CA GLU A 57 -4.13 7.49 -4.08
C GLU A 57 -5.46 7.39 -3.34
N LYS A 58 -6.20 8.50 -3.19
CA LYS A 58 -7.50 8.52 -2.50
C LYS A 58 -8.55 7.70 -3.24
N GLN A 59 -8.55 7.75 -4.57
CA GLN A 59 -9.47 6.95 -5.38
C GLN A 59 -9.17 5.46 -5.22
N LEU A 60 -7.89 5.08 -5.29
CA LEU A 60 -7.46 3.71 -5.08
C LEU A 60 -7.79 3.23 -3.66
N ASP A 61 -7.50 4.03 -2.62
CA ASP A 61 -7.84 3.72 -1.22
C ASP A 61 -9.33 3.48 -1.05
N LYS A 62 -10.19 4.33 -1.63
CA LYS A 62 -11.64 4.17 -1.55
C LYS A 62 -12.13 2.85 -2.15
N VAL A 63 -11.64 2.50 -3.34
CA VAL A 63 -12.04 1.25 -4.02
C VAL A 63 -11.48 0.04 -3.26
N PHE A 64 -10.17 0.07 -2.96
CA PHE A 64 -9.50 -0.99 -2.22
C PHE A 64 -10.16 -1.25 -0.86
N GLN A 65 -10.50 -0.21 -0.12
CA GLN A 65 -11.18 -0.32 1.16
C GLN A 65 -12.60 -0.89 1.01
N SER A 66 -13.32 -0.54 -0.06
CA SER A 66 -14.65 -1.10 -0.30
C SER A 66 -14.64 -2.60 -0.62
N GLU A 67 -13.55 -3.10 -1.21
CA GLU A 67 -13.41 -4.51 -1.58
C GLU A 67 -12.75 -5.37 -0.50
N SER A 68 -11.70 -4.87 0.15
CA SER A 68 -10.90 -5.61 1.13
C SER A 68 -11.26 -5.31 2.59
N GLY A 69 -11.86 -4.14 2.87
CA GLY A 69 -12.03 -3.62 4.22
C GLY A 69 -10.79 -2.91 4.79
N TYR A 70 -9.67 -2.92 4.08
CA TYR A 70 -8.40 -2.34 4.54
C TYR A 70 -8.14 -0.96 3.95
N SER A 71 -7.50 -0.07 4.73
CA SER A 71 -7.18 1.30 4.27
C SER A 71 -5.68 1.46 4.00
N ILE A 72 -5.37 1.84 2.76
CA ILE A 72 -4.05 2.30 2.32
C ILE A 72 -3.62 3.49 3.17
N TYR A 73 -4.52 4.47 3.36
CA TYR A 73 -4.23 5.68 4.11
C TYR A 73 -3.74 5.38 5.54
N GLN A 74 -4.43 4.50 6.26
CA GLN A 74 -4.05 4.13 7.63
C GLN A 74 -2.69 3.42 7.67
N ALA A 75 -2.43 2.49 6.75
CA ALA A 75 -1.14 1.80 6.65
C ALA A 75 0.02 2.78 6.37
N VAL A 76 -0.16 3.70 5.42
CA VAL A 76 0.84 4.72 5.08
C VAL A 76 1.04 5.70 6.25
N LYS A 77 -0.03 6.08 6.96
CA LYS A 77 0.05 6.95 8.13
C LYS A 77 0.89 6.30 9.23
N LEU A 78 0.61 5.04 9.57
CA LEU A 78 1.37 4.27 10.56
C LEU A 78 2.85 4.16 10.16
N MET A 79 3.14 3.85 8.90
CA MET A 79 4.51 3.81 8.38
C MET A 79 5.21 5.17 8.58
N LYS A 80 4.57 6.29 8.24
CA LYS A 80 5.13 7.65 8.41
C LYS A 80 5.38 8.00 9.88
N GLU A 81 4.48 7.62 10.78
CA GLU A 81 4.63 7.83 12.23
C GLU A 81 5.79 7.00 12.78
N LEU A 82 5.86 5.72 12.44
CA LEU A 82 6.95 4.84 12.84
C LEU A 82 8.28 5.32 12.27
N ASN A 83 8.34 5.83 11.04
CA ASN A 83 9.59 6.36 10.47
C ASN A 83 10.16 7.57 11.22
N LYS A 84 9.38 8.29 12.04
CA LYS A 84 9.88 9.41 12.87
C LYS A 84 10.67 8.96 14.10
N THR A 85 10.57 7.71 14.52
CA THR A 85 11.26 7.20 15.72
C THR A 85 12.65 6.63 15.39
N GLU A 86 13.59 6.58 16.33
CA GLU A 86 14.95 6.05 16.08
C GLU A 86 15.13 4.59 16.52
N THR A 87 14.31 3.67 16.00
CA THR A 87 14.40 2.24 16.33
C THR A 87 14.86 1.41 15.14
N LYS A 88 15.85 0.52 15.34
CA LYS A 88 16.26 -0.45 14.31
C LYS A 88 15.25 -1.60 14.26
N ASN A 89 14.91 -2.10 13.07
CA ASN A 89 14.00 -3.24 12.82
C ASN A 89 12.55 -3.02 13.30
N LYS A 90 11.90 -1.95 12.83
CA LYS A 90 10.50 -1.67 13.18
C LYS A 90 9.56 -2.60 12.42
N LYS A 91 8.61 -3.19 13.13
CA LYS A 91 7.45 -3.87 12.53
C LYS A 91 6.23 -2.96 12.62
N MET A 92 5.37 -3.04 11.62
CA MET A 92 4.07 -2.36 11.60
C MET A 92 2.95 -3.39 11.47
N ARG A 93 1.86 -3.13 12.19
CA ARG A 93 0.61 -3.89 12.20
C ARG A 93 -0.54 -2.95 12.50
N ILE A 94 -1.68 -3.11 11.84
CA ILE A 94 -2.94 -2.45 12.17
C ILE A 94 -3.90 -3.50 12.74
N ASN A 95 -4.53 -3.18 13.87
CA ASN A 95 -5.53 -4.01 14.54
C ASN A 95 -6.94 -3.45 14.32
#